data_AF-Q5UEB9-F1
#
_entry.id   AF-Q5UEB9-F1
#
_cell.length_a   1.000
_cell.length_b   1.000
_cell.length_c   1.000
_cell.angle_alpha   90.00
_cell.angle_beta   90.00
_cell.angle_gamma   90.00
#
_symmetry.space_group_name_H-M   'P 1'
#
loop_
_entity.id
_entity.type
_entity.pdbx_description
1 polymer ?
#
loop_
_entity_poly.entity_id
_entity_poly.type
_entity_poly.pdbx_seq_one_letter_code
_entity_poly.pdbx_strand_id
1 'polypeptide(L)'
;LVADIRSYQSPMAATVHLLFLREHNRLATQLRLLNAGWSDEVLFQEARRINIAQYQQIVYYEYLPRILGRANMLSSRLIFEGTGFASDFNEFQNP
;
A
#
# COMPACT_ATOMS: atom_id res chain seq x y z
N LEU A 1 -4.03 -18.64 6.32
CA LEU A 1 -3.46 -18.73 4.95
C LEU A 1 -3.32 -17.31 4.42
N VAL A 2 -2.17 -16.97 3.81
CA VAL A 2 -1.90 -15.69 3.14
C VAL A 2 -1.99 -15.93 1.62
N ALA A 3 -2.28 -14.89 0.84
CA ALA A 3 -2.52 -15.02 -0.60
C ALA A 3 -1.30 -15.51 -1.41
N ASP A 4 -0.07 -15.12 -1.06
CA ASP A 4 1.15 -15.58 -1.75
C ASP A 4 1.70 -16.86 -1.08
N ILE A 5 1.87 -17.94 -1.87
CA ILE A 5 2.39 -19.23 -1.40
C ILE A 5 3.83 -19.14 -0.88
N ARG A 6 4.58 -18.12 -1.29
CA ARG A 6 5.97 -17.87 -0.90
C ARG A 6 6.09 -17.13 0.42
N SER A 7 4.96 -16.75 1.03
CA SER A 7 4.94 -16.04 2.32
C SER A 7 5.71 -16.77 3.43
N TYR A 8 5.90 -18.09 3.33
CA TYR A 8 6.64 -18.90 4.31
C TYR A 8 8.09 -19.24 3.89
N GLN A 9 8.60 -18.69 2.79
CA GLN A 9 9.95 -19.00 2.31
C GLN A 9 11.07 -18.50 3.24
N SER A 10 10.85 -17.39 3.95
CA SER A 10 11.77 -16.91 4.97
C SER A 10 11.03 -16.21 6.11
N PRO A 11 11.60 -16.15 7.33
CA PRO A 11 10.99 -15.44 8.44
C PRO A 11 10.74 -13.95 8.16
N MET A 12 11.63 -13.31 7.37
CA MET A 12 11.48 -11.91 6.98
C MET A 12 10.26 -11.72 6.08
N ALA A 13 10.09 -12.57 5.05
CA ALA A 13 8.92 -12.52 4.18
C ALA A 13 7.62 -12.73 4.98
N ALA A 14 7.60 -13.74 5.85
CA ALA A 14 6.44 -14.03 6.70
C ALA A 14 6.08 -12.84 7.60
N THR A 15 7.08 -12.13 8.14
CA THR A 15 6.88 -10.96 9.00
C THR A 15 6.22 -9.81 8.25
N VAL A 16 6.66 -9.52 7.02
CA VAL A 16 6.06 -8.46 6.19
C VAL A 16 4.61 -8.79 5.85
N HIS A 17 4.33 -10.04 5.47
CA HIS A 17 2.95 -10.48 5.21
C HIS A 17 2.06 -10.35 6.45
N LEU A 18 2.54 -10.77 7.63
CA LEU A 18 1.80 -10.67 8.87
C LEU A 18 1.55 -9.21 9.27
N LEU A 19 2.53 -8.33 9.07
CA LEU A 19 2.41 -6.90 9.35
C LEU A 19 1.23 -6.28 8.60
N PHE A 20 1.18 -6.45 7.28
CA PHE A 20 0.11 -5.87 6.46
C PHE A 20 -1.25 -6.54 6.69
N LEU A 21 -1.30 -7.82 7.06
CA LEU A 21 -2.53 -8.46 7.50
C LEU A 21 -3.07 -7.85 8.79
N ARG A 22 -2.20 -7.62 9.78
CA ARG A 22 -2.59 -6.97 11.04
C ARG A 22 -3.01 -5.53 10.82
N GLU A 23 -2.34 -4.81 9.92
CA GLU A 23 -2.71 -3.44 9.58
C GLU A 23 -4.09 -3.38 8.90
N HIS A 24 -4.41 -4.31 8.00
CA HIS A 24 -5.75 -4.41 7.42
C HIS A 24 -6.82 -4.55 8.52
N ASN A 25 -6.62 -5.48 9.46
CA ASN A 25 -7.58 -5.69 10.55
C ASN A 25 -7.69 -4.47 11.47
N ARG A 26 -6.58 -3.79 11.73
CA ARG A 26 -6.56 -2.53 12.50
C ARG A 26 -7.38 -1.46 11.78
N LEU A 27 -7.17 -1.26 10.48
CA LEU A 27 -7.90 -0.30 9.65
C LEU A 27 -9.40 -0.62 9.60
N ALA A 28 -9.78 -1.87 9.33
CA ALA A 28 -11.18 -2.30 9.31
C ALA A 28 -11.88 -2.05 10.65
N THR A 29 -11.20 -2.33 11.77
CA THR A 29 -11.72 -2.07 13.12
C THR A 29 -11.95 -0.57 13.33
N GLN A 30 -10.99 0.27 12.96
CA GLN A 30 -11.12 1.72 13.10
C GLN A 30 -12.23 2.28 12.20
N LEU A 31 -12.33 1.81 10.95
CA LEU A 31 -13.38 2.22 10.02
C LEU A 31 -14.78 1.82 10.51
N ARG A 32 -14.93 0.66 11.15
CA ARG A 32 -16.20 0.22 11.75
C ARG A 32 -16.64 1.14 12.88
N LEU A 33 -15.70 1.58 13.72
CA LEU A 33 -15.99 2.52 14.82
C LEU A 33 -16.46 3.88 14.30
N LEU A 34 -15.86 4.36 13.21
CA LEU A 34 -16.23 5.64 12.58
C LEU A 34 -17.50 5.54 11.74
N ASN A 35 -17.77 4.38 11.12
CA ASN A 35 -18.85 4.16 10.17
C ASN A 35 -19.68 2.93 10.56
N ALA A 36 -20.44 3.03 11.65
CA ALA A 36 -21.19 1.91 12.22
C ALA A 36 -22.15 1.22 11.23
N GLY A 37 -22.69 1.97 10.26
CA GLY A 37 -23.63 1.46 9.25
C GLY A 37 -22.99 0.78 8.03
N TRP A 38 -21.66 0.76 7.90
CA TRP A 38 -21.01 0.09 6.78
C TRP A 38 -21.15 -1.44 6.87
N SER A 39 -21.36 -2.06 5.72
CA SER A 39 -21.33 -3.52 5.59
C SER A 39 -19.89 -4.04 5.72
N ASP A 40 -19.75 -5.34 5.95
CA ASP A 40 -18.44 -5.99 6.05
C ASP A 40 -17.63 -5.82 4.75
N GLU A 41 -18.27 -5.97 3.58
CA GLU A 41 -17.64 -5.80 2.28
C GLU A 41 -17.07 -4.38 2.10
N VAL A 42 -17.82 -3.35 2.48
CA VAL A 42 -17.35 -1.96 2.38
C VAL A 42 -16.14 -1.73 3.29
N LEU A 43 -16.18 -2.26 4.51
CA LEU A 43 -15.06 -2.17 5.44
C LEU A 43 -13.81 -2.88 4.91
N PHE A 44 -13.97 -4.07 4.33
CA PHE A 44 -12.89 -4.82 3.71
C PHE A 44 -12.25 -4.03 2.56
N GLN A 45 -13.05 -3.53 1.62
CA GLN A 45 -12.51 -2.81 0.46
C GLN A 45 -11.85 -1.49 0.84
N GLU A 46 -12.43 -0.72 1.77
CA GLU A 46 -11.82 0.54 2.22
C GLU A 46 -10.55 0.31 3.04
N ALA A 47 -10.54 -0.69 3.94
CA ALA A 47 -9.32 -1.09 4.65
C ALA A 47 -8.23 -1.55 3.68
N ARG A 48 -8.60 -2.34 2.65
CA ARG A 48 -7.68 -2.76 1.59
C ARG A 48 -7.13 -1.57 0.80
N ARG A 49 -7.98 -0.62 0.42
CA ARG A 49 -7.60 0.58 -0.33
C ARG A 49 -6.57 1.43 0.43
N ILE A 50 -6.81 1.68 1.71
CA ILE A 50 -5.86 2.43 2.56
C ILE A 50 -4.55 1.66 2.72
N ASN A 51 -4.62 0.35 2.94
CA ASN A 51 -3.44 -0.49 3.12
C ASN A 51 -2.56 -0.54 1.85
N ILE A 52 -3.18 -0.60 0.66
CA ILE A 52 -2.47 -0.48 -0.63
C ILE A 52 -1.77 0.88 -0.73
N ALA A 53 -2.45 1.97 -0.36
CA ALA A 53 -1.85 3.31 -0.38
C ALA A 53 -0.66 3.44 0.58
N GLN A 54 -0.76 2.88 1.79
CA GLN A 54 0.35 2.82 2.75
C GLN A 54 1.54 2.03 2.16
N TYR A 55 1.29 0.87 1.56
CA TYR A 55 2.33 0.07 0.92
C TYR A 55 3.01 0.84 -0.22
N GLN A 56 2.24 1.47 -1.10
CA GLN A 56 2.75 2.28 -2.21
C GLN A 56 3.60 3.45 -1.70
N GLN A 57 3.17 4.14 -0.64
CA GLN A 57 3.95 5.22 -0.03
C GLN A 57 5.31 4.73 0.46
N ILE A 58 5.33 3.63 1.22
CA ILE A 58 6.57 3.03 1.73
C ILE A 58 7.48 2.62 0.56
N VAL A 59 6.95 1.95 -0.45
CA VAL A 59 7.75 1.47 -1.58
C VAL A 59 8.31 2.64 -2.40
N TYR A 60 7.47 3.57 -2.85
CA TYR A 60 7.86 4.60 -3.80
C TYR A 60 8.58 5.78 -3.18
N TYR A 61 8.21 6.20 -1.97
CA TYR A 61 8.76 7.40 -1.34
C TYR A 61 9.82 7.11 -0.28
N GLU A 62 9.87 5.89 0.27
CA GLU A 62 10.85 5.54 1.30
C GLU A 62 11.88 4.51 0.81
N TYR A 63 11.46 3.39 0.22
CA TYR A 63 12.35 2.30 -0.12
C TYR A 63 13.10 2.54 -1.44
N LEU A 64 12.38 2.70 -2.55
CA LEU A 64 12.98 2.85 -3.88
C LEU A 64 13.91 4.06 -4.03
N PRO A 65 13.62 5.25 -3.47
CA PRO A 65 14.54 6.39 -3.59
C PRO A 65 15.89 6.15 -2.91
N ARG A 66 15.95 5.28 -1.89
CA ARG A 66 17.20 4.89 -1.24
C ARG A 66 18.05 3.93 -2.10
N ILE A 67 17.39 3.15 -2.96
CA ILE A 67 18.05 2.16 -3.83
C ILE A 67 18.42 2.78 -5.18
N LEU A 68 17.47 3.48 -5.82
CA LEU A 68 17.57 4.00 -7.19
C LEU A 68 18.02 5.46 -7.24
N GLY A 69 17.97 6.17 -6.11
CA GLY A 69 18.26 7.59 -6.01
C GLY A 69 17.03 8.46 -6.28
N ARG A 70 16.78 9.44 -5.39
CA ARG A 70 15.61 10.34 -5.48
C ARG A 70 15.56 11.12 -6.79
N ALA A 71 16.70 11.58 -7.30
CA ALA A 71 16.76 12.31 -8.58
C ALA A 71 16.30 11.46 -9.77
N ASN A 72 16.67 10.17 -9.80
CA ASN A 72 16.26 9.25 -10.85
C ASN A 72 14.76 8.91 -10.78
N MET A 73 14.23 8.77 -9.55
CA MET A 73 12.80 8.55 -9.34
C MET A 73 11.95 9.74 -9.83
N LEU A 74 12.41 10.96 -9.59
CA LEU A 74 11.76 12.19 -10.07
C LEU A 74 11.85 12.33 -11.60
N SER A 75 13.04 12.14 -12.18
CA SER A 75 13.23 12.26 -13.63
C SER A 75 12.43 11.22 -14.41
N SER A 76 12.26 10.02 -13.84
CA SER A 76 11.46 8.93 -14.39
C SER A 76 9.95 9.08 -14.13
N ARG A 77 9.52 10.15 -13.45
CA ARG A 77 8.12 10.41 -13.06
C ARG A 77 7.48 9.26 -12.25
N LEU A 78 8.29 8.60 -11.41
CA LEU A 78 7.83 7.56 -10.50
C LEU A 78 7.39 8.12 -9.13
N ILE A 79 7.87 9.32 -8.80
CA ILE A 79 7.42 10.10 -7.63
C ILE A 79 7.28 11.55 -8.04
N PHE A 80 6.51 12.30 -7.25
CA PHE A 80 6.25 13.72 -7.47
C PHE A 80 6.64 14.53 -6.24
N GLU A 81 7.02 15.79 -6.44
CA GLU A 81 7.25 16.72 -5.34
C GLU A 81 5.96 17.45 -4.99
N GLY A 82 5.62 17.47 -3.69
CA GLY A 82 4.44 18.15 -3.17
C GLY A 82 3.69 17.32 -2.14
N THR A 83 2.74 17.96 -1.47
CA THR A 83 1.78 17.31 -0.57
C THR A 83 0.43 17.26 -1.28
N GLY A 84 -0.04 16.07 -1.67
CA GLY A 84 -1.32 15.95 -2.37
C GLY A 84 -1.46 14.64 -3.16
N PHE A 85 -2.50 14.59 -3.99
CA PHE A 85 -2.79 13.46 -4.88
C PHE A 85 -1.91 13.51 -6.12
N ALA A 86 -1.33 12.38 -6.50
CA ALA A 86 -0.72 12.22 -7.81
C ALA A 86 -1.83 12.05 -8.87
N SER A 87 -1.72 12.79 -9.97
CA SER A 87 -2.64 12.73 -11.12
C SER A 87 -1.93 12.19 -12.36
N ASP A 88 -1.05 11.23 -12.16
CA ASP A 88 -0.09 10.68 -13.11
C ASP A 88 -0.60 9.46 -13.88
N PHE A 89 -1.83 9.03 -13.59
CA PHE A 89 -2.49 7.94 -14.30
C PHE A 89 -2.57 8.24 -15.81
N ASN A 90 -2.07 7.30 -16.61
CA ASN A 90 -2.12 7.33 -18.05
C ASN A 90 -2.64 5.98 -18.57
N GLU A 91 -3.82 5.99 -19.19
CA GLU A 91 -4.46 4.77 -19.71
C GLU A 91 -3.68 4.08 -20.84
N PHE A 92 -2.80 4.81 -21.53
CA PHE A 92 -1.96 4.29 -22.60
C PHE A 92 -0.62 3.74 -22.10
N GLN A 93 -0.31 3.90 -20.81
CA GLN A 93 0.90 3.35 -20.21
C GLN A 93 0.70 1.87 -19.92
N ASN A 94 1.60 1.02 -20.44
CA ASN A 94 1.61 -0.39 -20.09
C ASN A 94 2.00 -0.55 -18.61
N PRO A 95 1.13 -1.13 -17.76
CA PRO A 95 1.39 -1.29 -16.33
C PRO A 95 2.52 -2.27 -16.02
#